data_AF-A0A9F2QBE3-F1
#
_entry.id   AF-A0A9F2QBE3-F1
#
_cell.length_a   1.000
_cell.length_b   1.000
_cell.length_c   1.000
_cell.angle_alpha   90.00
_cell.angle_beta   90.00
_cell.angle_gamma   90.00
#
_symmetry.space_group_name_H-M   'P 1'
#
loop_
_entity.id
_entity.type
_entity.pdbx_description
1 polymer ?
#
loop_
_entity_poly.entity_id
_entity_poly.type
_entity_poly.pdbx_seq_one_letter_code
_entity_poly.pdbx_strand_id
1 'polypeptide(L)'
;MSIAQGDWSCNMVQPSGCPASDYGMMGDDSSLGKAGTLQLPAELAGHEAVQYFLAENKDLKEAIRQSNHMLRERYQEFVQFQASKKEEKEFIMSKFQEARLVVEKLHVERMGLEMQLEQAFQDLERLKTASRPFLSEKDPSGTQEEPDTVTLTEEDVLTVTSGILKQKKERPEEDLKALQDANQALQKEKLALQATITTLQRTAKVIVPVEEFRIKIKENGFPSEQSLEVESLQGSGDKDSVGGKQIEQLQKRLKEAEDESLTLRQQLASSLEEQACRTAREQEIQQQLQTLTKQLEQVGEDKALAKAQVTSLLGELLESQSRLETCTERNKELEERVRGAGERLQQLEKEAEVRTKQHSVQVDQLRLQVQNLESALRVERQSATEEKRKLAQVQVAYHQLFQEYDTHIKTSLESEKRSKGLDLQVAELSQQLQQAEEALVAKQELIDKLKEEAEQHKTIMETVPVLKAQADIFKTDFLAERQAREKLHEQRETLVEQVAQLQRENEKLKADSEGVSRALMEEMRNRHSEMRPPPQPRKCWH
;
A
#
# COMPACT_ATOMS: atom_id res chain seq x y z
N MET A 1 -13.05 60.84 -20.43
CA MET A 1 -11.58 60.66 -20.48
C MET A 1 -11.10 60.49 -19.06
N SER A 2 -10.10 59.62 -18.86
CA SER A 2 -9.56 59.12 -17.57
C SER A 2 -10.20 57.82 -17.08
N ILE A 3 -9.58 56.70 -17.48
CA ILE A 3 -9.52 55.49 -16.65
C ILE A 3 -8.05 55.10 -16.58
N ALA A 4 -7.61 54.89 -15.34
CA ALA A 4 -6.26 54.75 -14.87
C ALA A 4 -5.53 53.52 -15.43
N GLN A 5 -4.22 53.70 -15.63
CA GLN A 5 -3.24 52.64 -15.79
C GLN A 5 -3.19 51.81 -14.50
N GLY A 6 -3.47 50.51 -14.62
CA GLY A 6 -3.18 49.52 -13.59
C GLY A 6 -1.86 48.83 -13.91
N ASP A 7 -0.87 49.01 -13.05
CA ASP A 7 0.39 48.28 -13.00
C ASP A 7 0.13 46.77 -12.87
N TRP A 8 0.69 45.98 -13.78
CA TRP A 8 0.77 44.51 -13.64
C TRP A 8 2.16 44.16 -13.10
N SER A 9 2.28 44.14 -11.77
CA SER A 9 3.45 43.58 -11.10
C SER A 9 3.32 42.05 -11.06
N CYS A 10 4.23 41.36 -11.75
CA CYS A 10 4.27 39.91 -11.84
C CYS A 10 4.96 39.34 -10.59
N ASN A 11 4.19 39.06 -9.54
CA ASN A 11 4.66 38.31 -8.38
C ASN A 11 4.63 36.80 -8.69
N MET A 12 5.79 36.22 -8.92
CA MET A 12 5.97 34.76 -8.97
C MET A 12 5.91 34.21 -7.53
N VAL A 13 4.73 33.74 -7.12
CA VAL A 13 4.54 33.02 -5.87
C VAL A 13 4.98 31.56 -6.07
N GLN A 14 6.01 31.13 -5.34
CA GLN A 14 6.38 29.72 -5.24
C GLN A 14 5.31 28.95 -4.44
N PRO A 15 4.85 27.78 -4.90
CA PRO A 15 3.96 26.96 -4.10
C PRO A 15 4.76 26.25 -2.99
N SER A 16 4.53 26.70 -1.75
CA SER A 16 4.82 25.97 -0.52
C SER A 16 4.12 24.61 -0.52
N GLY A 17 4.84 23.59 -0.05
CA GLY A 17 4.49 22.17 -0.17
C GLY A 17 3.15 21.77 0.44
N CYS A 18 2.51 20.79 -0.23
CA CYS A 18 1.40 20.01 0.30
C CYS A 18 1.85 18.58 0.63
N PRO A 19 1.23 17.94 1.64
CA PRO A 19 1.68 16.68 2.20
C PRO A 19 1.26 15.48 1.33
N ALA A 20 2.02 14.40 1.50
CA ALA A 20 1.91 13.12 0.83
C ALA A 20 0.46 12.59 0.72
N SER A 21 0.07 12.25 -0.50
CA SER A 21 -1.04 11.33 -0.79
C SER A 21 -0.46 10.12 -1.51
N ASP A 22 -0.49 8.97 -0.84
CA ASP A 22 -0.24 7.65 -1.41
C ASP A 22 -1.25 7.38 -2.53
N TYR A 23 -0.78 7.30 -3.78
CA TYR A 23 -1.44 6.58 -4.88
C TYR A 23 -0.35 5.99 -5.77
N GLY A 24 0.02 4.75 -5.48
CA GLY A 24 0.76 3.89 -6.40
C GLY A 24 -0.24 3.09 -7.22
N MET A 25 -0.29 3.36 -8.53
CA MET A 25 -0.49 2.36 -9.58
C MET A 25 -0.38 3.06 -10.93
N MET A 26 0.71 2.81 -11.66
CA MET A 26 0.68 2.49 -13.09
C MET A 26 2.08 2.12 -13.59
N GLY A 27 2.25 0.81 -13.85
CA GLY A 27 2.92 0.23 -15.02
C GLY A 27 4.28 0.80 -15.41
N ASP A 28 5.32 0.02 -15.08
CA ASP A 28 6.57 -0.05 -15.82
C ASP A 28 6.30 -0.11 -17.33
N ASP A 29 6.72 0.94 -18.03
CA ASP A 29 7.37 0.93 -19.35
C ASP A 29 7.66 2.38 -19.74
N SER A 30 8.56 3.02 -18.98
CA SER A 30 9.08 4.34 -19.34
C SER A 30 10.59 4.32 -19.23
N SER A 31 11.21 4.02 -20.36
CA SER A 31 12.63 4.23 -20.68
C SER A 31 12.96 5.73 -20.71
N LEU A 32 12.74 6.43 -19.59
CA LEU A 32 13.10 7.83 -19.39
C LEU A 32 13.95 7.92 -18.12
N GLY A 33 15.25 7.70 -18.25
CA GLY A 33 16.14 7.82 -17.10
C GLY A 33 17.56 7.28 -17.24
N LYS A 34 17.94 6.66 -18.36
CA LYS A 34 19.37 6.55 -18.67
C LYS A 34 19.83 7.93 -19.12
N ALA A 35 20.70 8.54 -18.32
CA ALA A 35 21.51 9.68 -18.71
C ALA A 35 22.32 9.29 -19.95
N GLY A 36 21.71 9.45 -21.13
CA GLY A 36 22.34 9.31 -22.41
C GLY A 36 23.28 10.48 -22.57
N THR A 37 24.54 10.28 -22.17
CA THR A 37 25.65 11.01 -22.75
C THR A 37 25.43 11.01 -24.27
N LEU A 38 25.29 12.19 -24.89
CA LEU A 38 25.15 12.34 -26.33
C LEU A 38 26.42 11.78 -27.00
N GLN A 39 26.43 10.47 -27.21
CA GLN A 39 27.51 9.76 -27.84
C GLN A 39 27.31 9.92 -29.35
N LEU A 40 27.78 11.05 -29.87
CA LEU A 40 27.92 11.25 -31.31
C LEU A 40 28.73 10.08 -31.88
N PRO A 41 28.21 9.33 -32.88
CA PRO A 41 29.04 8.40 -33.63
C PRO A 41 30.23 9.18 -34.18
N ALA A 42 31.45 8.78 -33.79
CA ALA A 42 32.67 9.57 -33.96
C ALA A 42 33.14 9.76 -35.42
N GLU A 43 32.32 9.41 -36.41
CA GLU A 43 32.68 9.33 -37.84
C GLU A 43 31.70 10.03 -38.80
N LEU A 44 30.69 10.77 -38.31
CA LEU A 44 29.74 11.45 -39.21
C LEU A 44 30.33 12.72 -39.83
N ALA A 45 30.25 12.86 -41.16
CA ALA A 45 30.61 14.10 -41.84
C ALA A 45 29.66 15.23 -41.38
N GLY A 46 30.12 16.49 -41.33
CA GLY A 46 29.38 17.59 -40.71
C GLY A 46 27.92 17.78 -41.18
N HIS A 47 27.60 17.42 -42.43
CA HIS A 47 26.23 17.43 -42.94
C HIS A 47 25.36 16.28 -42.40
N GLU A 48 25.94 15.09 -42.19
CA GLU A 48 25.25 13.92 -41.64
C GLU A 48 24.98 14.09 -40.14
N ALA A 49 25.88 14.74 -39.39
CA ALA A 49 25.66 15.10 -38.00
C ALA A 49 24.45 16.05 -37.84
N VAL A 50 24.30 17.03 -38.74
CA VAL A 50 23.14 17.95 -38.71
C VAL A 50 21.84 17.21 -39.03
N GLN A 51 21.83 16.27 -39.99
CA GLN A 51 20.65 15.47 -40.28
C GLN A 51 20.26 14.56 -39.10
N TYR A 52 21.24 13.97 -38.42
CA TYR A 52 21.03 13.17 -37.22
C TYR A 52 20.36 14.00 -36.11
N PHE A 53 20.89 15.19 -35.81
CA PHE A 53 20.29 16.06 -34.79
C PHE A 53 18.88 16.54 -35.16
N LEU A 54 18.59 16.76 -36.45
CA LEU A 54 17.24 17.10 -36.89
C LEU A 54 16.26 15.94 -36.69
N ALA A 55 16.68 14.71 -36.97
CA ALA A 55 15.88 13.52 -36.73
C ALA A 55 15.63 13.32 -35.23
N GLU A 56 16.69 13.37 -34.41
CA GLU A 56 16.57 13.25 -32.95
C GLU A 56 15.68 14.36 -32.36
N ASN A 57 15.79 15.61 -32.85
CA ASN A 57 14.92 16.70 -32.42
C ASN A 57 13.44 16.47 -32.80
N LYS A 58 13.19 15.84 -33.95
CA LYS A 58 11.85 15.46 -34.37
C LYS A 58 11.28 14.38 -33.44
N ASP A 59 12.08 13.36 -33.15
CA ASP A 59 11.70 12.26 -32.26
C ASP A 59 11.44 12.76 -30.83
N LEU A 60 12.29 13.66 -30.31
CA LEU A 60 12.09 14.31 -29.01
C LEU A 60 10.79 15.13 -28.97
N LYS A 61 10.49 15.88 -30.04
CA LYS A 61 9.23 16.64 -30.14
C LYS A 61 8.03 15.70 -30.16
N GLU A 62 8.14 14.56 -30.82
CA GLU A 62 7.06 13.56 -30.88
C GLU A 62 6.88 12.85 -29.53
N ALA A 63 7.97 12.48 -28.85
CA ALA A 63 7.95 11.94 -27.50
C ALA A 63 7.32 12.92 -26.49
N ILE A 64 7.64 14.22 -26.57
CA ILE A 64 7.03 15.25 -25.71
C ILE A 64 5.52 15.39 -26.02
N ARG A 65 5.11 15.31 -27.29
CA ARG A 65 3.68 15.34 -27.64
C ARG A 65 2.94 14.14 -27.08
N GLN A 66 3.49 12.94 -27.22
CA GLN A 66 2.91 11.71 -26.69
C GLN A 66 2.83 11.75 -25.15
N SER A 67 3.91 12.17 -24.47
CA SER A 67 3.91 12.33 -23.01
C SER A 67 2.86 13.33 -22.53
N ASN A 68 2.73 14.49 -23.19
CA ASN A 68 1.70 15.46 -22.87
C ASN A 68 0.28 14.93 -23.11
N HIS A 69 0.08 14.11 -24.15
CA HIS A 69 -1.22 13.48 -24.40
C HIS A 69 -1.56 12.48 -23.29
N MET A 70 -0.64 11.57 -22.95
CA MET A 70 -0.79 10.62 -21.86
C MET A 70 -1.07 11.33 -20.53
N LEU A 71 -0.40 12.44 -20.24
CA LEU A 71 -0.63 13.21 -19.02
C LEU A 71 -2.04 13.80 -18.97
N ARG A 72 -2.57 14.26 -20.10
CA ARG A 72 -3.95 14.75 -20.19
C ARG A 72 -4.97 13.65 -19.96
N GLU A 73 -4.75 12.46 -20.54
CA GLU A 73 -5.60 11.30 -20.31
C GLU A 73 -5.58 10.86 -18.84
N ARG A 74 -4.39 10.75 -18.25
CA ARG A 74 -4.23 10.43 -16.81
C ARG A 74 -4.89 11.47 -15.91
N TYR A 75 -4.77 12.75 -16.25
CA TYR A 75 -5.46 13.80 -15.51
C TYR A 75 -6.98 13.65 -15.61
N GLN A 76 -7.50 13.33 -16.79
CA GLN A 76 -8.94 13.10 -16.98
C GLN A 76 -9.44 11.87 -16.20
N GLU A 77 -8.70 10.76 -16.23
CA GLU A 77 -8.97 9.57 -15.41
C GLU A 77 -8.97 9.91 -13.91
N PHE A 78 -8.00 10.71 -13.45
CA PHE A 78 -7.92 11.15 -12.06
C PHE A 78 -9.14 11.97 -11.64
N VAL A 79 -9.59 12.90 -12.49
CA VAL A 79 -10.80 13.70 -12.23
C VAL A 79 -12.04 12.81 -12.15
N GLN A 80 -12.17 11.83 -13.06
CA GLN A 80 -13.28 10.86 -13.02
C GLN A 80 -13.24 9.99 -11.76
N PHE A 81 -12.06 9.51 -11.38
CA PHE A 81 -11.88 8.73 -10.16
C PHE A 81 -12.28 9.54 -8.92
N GLN A 82 -11.87 10.81 -8.84
CA GLN A 82 -12.24 11.68 -7.74
C GLN A 82 -13.76 11.91 -7.68
N ALA A 83 -14.41 12.10 -8.83
CA ALA A 83 -15.87 12.23 -8.90
C ALA A 83 -16.57 10.94 -8.42
N SER A 84 -16.15 9.78 -8.92
CA SER A 84 -16.69 8.48 -8.51
C SER A 84 -16.49 8.21 -7.01
N LYS A 85 -15.33 8.55 -6.45
CA LYS A 85 -15.08 8.46 -5.00
C LYS A 85 -16.00 9.34 -4.18
N LYS A 86 -16.35 10.52 -4.68
CA LYS A 86 -17.30 11.42 -4.02
C LYS A 86 -18.71 10.82 -4.06
N GLU A 87 -19.15 10.31 -5.21
CA GLU A 87 -20.45 9.65 -5.35
C GLU A 87 -20.57 8.41 -4.46
N GLU A 88 -19.52 7.58 -4.37
CA GLU A 88 -19.47 6.40 -3.49
C GLU A 88 -19.63 6.80 -2.02
N LYS A 89 -18.95 7.87 -1.58
CA LYS A 89 -19.08 8.40 -0.22
C LYS A 89 -20.50 8.91 0.06
N GLU A 90 -21.09 9.64 -0.89
CA GLU A 90 -22.46 10.15 -0.77
C GLU A 90 -23.47 9.00 -0.69
N PHE A 91 -23.29 7.95 -1.50
CA PHE A 91 -24.11 6.75 -1.46
C PHE A 91 -24.03 6.04 -0.09
N ILE A 92 -22.83 5.80 0.44
CA ILE A 92 -22.64 5.17 1.75
C ILE A 92 -23.31 6.01 2.85
N MET A 93 -23.13 7.33 2.80
CA MET A 93 -23.74 8.24 3.77
C MET A 93 -25.26 8.21 3.71
N SER A 94 -25.85 8.16 2.52
CA SER A 94 -27.30 8.00 2.33
C SER A 94 -27.79 6.65 2.89
N LYS A 95 -27.08 5.55 2.61
CA LYS A 95 -27.42 4.22 3.15
C LYS A 95 -27.32 4.16 4.67
N PHE A 96 -26.33 4.82 5.25
CA PHE A 96 -26.20 4.93 6.70
C PHE A 96 -27.38 5.71 7.32
N GLN A 97 -27.82 6.80 6.69
CA GLN A 97 -28.99 7.55 7.13
C GLN A 97 -30.27 6.73 7.04
N GLU A 98 -30.48 6.00 5.94
CA GLU A 98 -31.60 5.06 5.79
C GLU A 98 -31.60 4.01 6.91
N ALA A 99 -30.45 3.37 7.17
CA ALA A 99 -30.31 2.38 8.23
C ALA A 99 -30.62 2.99 9.62
N ARG A 100 -30.15 4.22 9.88
CA ARG A 100 -30.43 4.93 11.13
C ARG A 100 -31.93 5.17 11.31
N LEU A 101 -32.64 5.59 10.27
CA LEU A 101 -34.09 5.79 10.32
C LEU A 101 -34.84 4.48 10.59
N VAL A 102 -34.39 3.36 10.01
CA VAL A 102 -34.99 2.04 10.28
C VAL A 102 -34.78 1.63 11.74
N VAL A 103 -33.57 1.82 12.27
CA VAL A 103 -33.27 1.52 13.69
C VAL A 103 -34.12 2.38 14.62
N GLU A 104 -34.27 3.67 14.32
CA GLU A 104 -35.11 4.58 15.10
C GLU A 104 -36.59 4.16 15.08
N LYS A 105 -37.12 3.77 13.92
CA LYS A 105 -38.48 3.21 13.81
C LYS A 105 -38.65 1.95 14.65
N LEU A 106 -37.73 0.98 14.52
CA LEU A 106 -37.77 -0.26 15.30
C LEU A 106 -37.63 0.01 16.80
N HIS A 107 -36.87 1.04 17.19
CA HIS A 107 -36.74 1.46 18.58
C HIS A 107 -38.08 1.99 19.13
N VAL A 108 -38.77 2.85 18.37
CA VAL A 108 -40.10 3.35 18.74
C VAL A 108 -41.12 2.21 18.82
N GLU A 109 -41.11 1.28 17.85
CA GLU A 109 -41.97 0.10 17.88
C GLU A 109 -41.69 -0.78 19.11
N ARG A 110 -40.41 -1.02 19.43
CA ARG A 110 -40.02 -1.77 20.62
C ARG A 110 -40.52 -1.09 21.90
N MET A 111 -40.34 0.22 22.02
CA MET A 111 -40.87 0.99 23.16
C MET A 111 -42.40 0.89 23.26
N GLY A 112 -43.10 0.93 22.12
CA GLY A 112 -44.54 0.74 22.06
C GLY A 112 -44.98 -0.66 22.52
N LEU A 113 -44.28 -1.71 22.09
CA LEU A 113 -44.52 -3.09 22.52
C LEU A 113 -44.19 -3.30 23.99
N GLU A 114 -43.10 -2.70 24.50
CA GLU A 114 -42.76 -2.72 25.93
C GLU A 114 -43.87 -2.07 26.76
N MET A 115 -44.42 -0.93 26.33
CA MET A 115 -45.54 -0.28 27.01
C MET A 115 -46.83 -1.14 26.96
N GLN A 116 -47.10 -1.81 25.82
CA GLN A 116 -48.23 -2.73 25.71
C GLN A 116 -48.07 -3.96 26.62
N LEU A 117 -46.85 -4.50 26.73
CA LEU A 117 -46.53 -5.61 27.61
C LEU A 117 -46.73 -5.21 29.07
N GLU A 118 -46.23 -4.04 29.47
CA GLU A 118 -46.40 -3.48 30.81
C GLU A 118 -47.88 -3.26 31.14
N GLN A 119 -48.66 -2.71 30.21
CA GLN A 119 -50.10 -2.54 30.37
C GLN A 119 -50.82 -3.89 30.52
N ALA A 120 -50.45 -4.90 29.72
CA ALA A 120 -51.01 -6.25 29.84
C ALA A 120 -50.66 -6.92 31.18
N PHE A 121 -49.45 -6.68 31.70
CA PHE A 121 -49.05 -7.13 33.04
C PHE A 121 -49.90 -6.47 34.13
N GLN A 122 -50.10 -5.16 34.06
CA GLN A 122 -50.94 -4.43 35.02
C GLN A 122 -52.40 -4.89 34.97
N ASP A 123 -52.94 -5.16 33.77
CA ASP A 123 -54.31 -5.67 33.63
C ASP A 123 -54.43 -7.13 34.13
N LEU A 124 -53.39 -7.95 33.97
CA LEU A 124 -53.33 -9.29 34.56
C LEU A 124 -53.27 -9.23 36.09
N GLU A 125 -52.53 -8.29 36.67
CA GLU A 125 -52.50 -8.05 38.12
C GLU A 125 -53.83 -7.55 38.65
N ARG A 126 -54.54 -6.68 37.91
CA ARG A 126 -55.91 -6.23 38.24
C ARG A 126 -56.92 -7.38 38.20
N LEU A 127 -56.82 -8.29 37.23
CA LEU A 127 -57.65 -9.51 37.19
C LEU A 127 -57.32 -10.45 38.36
N LYS A 128 -56.05 -10.60 38.70
CA LYS A 128 -55.58 -11.43 39.82
C LYS A 128 -56.04 -10.89 41.17
N THR A 129 -56.13 -9.58 41.32
CA THR A 129 -56.67 -8.91 42.51
C THR A 129 -58.20 -8.96 42.56
N ALA A 130 -58.90 -8.87 41.42
CA ALA A 130 -60.36 -9.03 41.33
C ALA A 130 -60.86 -10.46 41.61
N SER A 131 -60.01 -11.49 41.44
CA SER A 131 -60.37 -12.90 41.64
C SER A 131 -60.13 -13.44 43.06
N ARG A 132 -59.80 -12.60 44.05
CA ARG A 132 -59.48 -13.05 45.42
C ARG A 132 -60.61 -12.70 46.41
N PRO A 133 -61.32 -13.69 47.00
CA PRO A 133 -62.21 -13.44 48.13
C PRO A 133 -61.41 -13.08 49.39
N PHE A 134 -61.94 -12.09 50.11
CA PHE A 134 -61.53 -11.59 51.43
C PHE A 134 -61.04 -12.66 52.42
N LEU A 135 -59.86 -12.44 53.04
CA LEU A 135 -59.63 -12.63 54.48
C LEU A 135 -58.48 -11.71 54.99
N SER A 136 -58.91 -10.68 55.72
CA SER A 136 -58.35 -10.03 56.93
C SER A 136 -56.85 -9.63 57.08
N GLU A 137 -56.67 -8.31 57.19
CA GLU A 137 -55.93 -7.51 58.20
C GLU A 137 -54.56 -7.97 58.77
N LYS A 138 -53.54 -7.11 58.60
CA LYS A 138 -53.01 -6.24 59.68
C LYS A 138 -52.00 -5.20 59.15
N ASP A 139 -52.31 -3.93 59.38
CA ASP A 139 -51.45 -2.72 59.35
C ASP A 139 -50.50 -2.64 60.57
N PRO A 140 -49.68 -1.59 60.80
CA PRO A 140 -48.91 -0.70 59.91
C PRO A 140 -47.46 -0.40 60.41
N SER A 141 -46.57 0.03 59.53
CA SER A 141 -45.44 0.94 59.82
C SER A 141 -44.87 1.37 58.47
N GLY A 142 -44.84 2.63 58.03
CA GLY A 142 -44.64 3.84 58.79
C GLY A 142 -43.27 4.41 58.41
N THR A 143 -43.18 5.06 57.25
CA THR A 143 -42.28 6.21 57.04
C THR A 143 -42.72 6.97 55.80
N GLN A 144 -43.27 8.16 56.04
CA GLN A 144 -43.21 9.27 55.10
C GLN A 144 -41.75 9.51 54.73
N GLU A 145 -41.46 9.83 53.48
CA GLU A 145 -40.80 11.09 53.15
C GLU A 145 -41.04 11.44 51.68
N GLU A 146 -41.19 12.74 51.48
CA GLU A 146 -41.60 13.45 50.27
C GLU A 146 -40.44 13.59 49.25
N PRO A 147 -40.69 14.13 48.05
CA PRO A 147 -39.84 13.94 46.88
C PRO A 147 -38.67 14.92 46.85
N ASP A 148 -37.46 14.42 46.59
CA ASP A 148 -36.32 15.27 46.24
C ASP A 148 -35.66 14.80 44.94
N THR A 149 -35.84 15.66 43.94
CA THR A 149 -35.04 15.80 42.72
C THR A 149 -33.54 15.76 43.06
N VAL A 150 -32.86 14.65 42.76
CA VAL A 150 -31.39 14.57 42.80
C VAL A 150 -30.91 14.13 41.42
N THR A 151 -30.17 15.03 40.80
CA THR A 151 -29.43 14.87 39.56
C THR A 151 -28.50 13.65 39.62
N LEU A 152 -28.77 12.66 38.78
CA LEU A 152 -27.88 11.53 38.50
C LEU A 152 -26.59 12.06 37.86
N THR A 153 -25.47 11.96 38.58
CA THR A 153 -24.13 12.16 38.04
C THR A 153 -23.67 10.90 37.29
N GLU A 154 -22.80 11.09 36.30
CA GLU A 154 -22.37 10.09 35.30
C GLU A 154 -21.73 8.80 35.88
N GLU A 155 -21.46 8.73 37.19
CA GLU A 155 -20.81 7.58 37.83
C GLU A 155 -21.76 6.41 38.16
N ASP A 156 -23.04 6.67 38.43
CA ASP A 156 -24.02 5.60 38.75
C ASP A 156 -24.52 4.85 37.50
N VAL A 157 -24.43 5.48 36.33
CA VAL A 157 -24.78 4.84 35.05
C VAL A 157 -23.70 3.82 34.64
N LEU A 158 -22.44 4.05 35.02
CA LEU A 158 -21.31 3.15 34.70
C LEU A 158 -21.31 1.87 35.53
N THR A 159 -21.71 1.92 36.80
CA THR A 159 -21.85 0.74 37.66
C THR A 159 -23.03 -0.14 37.25
N VAL A 160 -24.18 0.46 36.92
CA VAL A 160 -25.37 -0.27 36.44
C VAL A 160 -25.13 -0.89 35.06
N THR A 161 -24.49 -0.18 34.13
CA THR A 161 -24.17 -0.73 32.79
C THR A 161 -23.13 -1.84 32.87
N SER A 162 -22.11 -1.73 33.75
CA SER A 162 -21.12 -2.78 33.98
C SER A 162 -21.73 -4.05 34.62
N GLY A 163 -22.67 -3.90 35.55
CA GLY A 163 -23.43 -5.01 36.13
C GLY A 163 -24.31 -5.74 35.11
N ILE A 164 -25.02 -4.99 34.27
CA ILE A 164 -25.88 -5.55 33.20
C ILE A 164 -25.02 -6.25 32.12
N LEU A 165 -23.85 -5.72 31.78
CA LEU A 165 -22.92 -6.35 30.83
C LEU A 165 -22.31 -7.64 31.35
N LYS A 166 -21.97 -7.74 32.65
CA LYS A 166 -21.53 -8.99 33.28
C LYS A 166 -22.64 -10.04 33.27
N GLN A 167 -23.84 -9.67 33.71
CA GLN A 167 -24.97 -10.60 33.74
C GLN A 167 -25.37 -11.09 32.34
N LYS A 168 -25.23 -10.23 31.32
CA LYS A 168 -25.53 -10.57 29.91
C LYS A 168 -24.42 -11.37 29.24
N LYS A 169 -23.22 -11.45 29.83
CA LYS A 169 -22.11 -12.30 29.38
C LYS A 169 -22.11 -13.66 30.10
N GLU A 170 -22.44 -13.70 31.38
CA GLU A 170 -22.53 -14.94 32.16
C GLU A 170 -23.73 -15.81 31.74
N ARG A 171 -24.90 -15.21 31.46
CA ARG A 171 -26.08 -15.97 30.96
C ARG A 171 -25.83 -16.81 29.70
N PRO A 172 -25.28 -16.26 28.60
CA PRO A 172 -25.04 -17.07 27.40
C PRO A 172 -23.93 -18.10 27.59
N GLU A 173 -22.95 -17.87 28.48
CA GLU A 173 -21.92 -18.86 28.81
C GLU A 173 -22.52 -20.04 29.62
N GLU A 174 -23.43 -19.75 30.56
CA GLU A 174 -24.20 -20.77 31.30
C GLU A 174 -25.16 -21.54 30.38
N ASP A 175 -25.88 -20.85 29.50
CA ASP A 175 -26.79 -21.47 28.53
C ASP A 175 -26.04 -22.36 27.53
N LEU A 176 -24.85 -21.95 27.08
CA LEU A 176 -24.02 -22.73 26.16
C LEU A 176 -23.46 -23.97 26.84
N LYS A 177 -23.08 -23.88 28.11
CA LYS A 177 -22.65 -25.02 28.93
C LYS A 177 -23.81 -25.99 29.19
N ALA A 178 -25.00 -25.49 29.52
CA ALA A 178 -26.19 -26.31 29.68
C ALA A 178 -26.60 -27.04 28.38
N LEU A 179 -26.49 -26.37 27.22
CA LEU A 179 -26.71 -27.00 25.91
C LEU A 179 -25.67 -28.08 25.61
N GLN A 180 -24.42 -27.89 26.04
CA GLN A 180 -23.33 -28.83 25.83
C GLN A 180 -23.52 -30.09 26.69
N ASP A 181 -23.94 -29.92 27.95
CA ASP A 181 -24.27 -31.02 28.87
C ASP A 181 -25.51 -31.80 28.39
N ALA A 182 -26.55 -31.10 27.90
CA ALA A 182 -27.73 -31.73 27.31
C ALA A 182 -27.40 -32.52 26.03
N ASN A 183 -26.51 -32.00 25.18
CA ASN A 183 -26.04 -32.73 23.98
C ASN A 183 -25.24 -33.99 24.35
N GLN A 184 -24.40 -33.92 25.38
CA GLN A 184 -23.70 -35.11 25.87
C GLN A 184 -24.66 -36.16 26.46
N ALA A 185 -25.71 -35.73 27.16
CA ALA A 185 -26.75 -36.63 27.67
C ALA A 185 -27.51 -37.32 26.53
N LEU A 186 -27.93 -36.57 25.50
CA LEU A 186 -28.60 -37.10 24.31
C LEU A 186 -27.69 -38.03 23.49
N GLN A 187 -26.39 -37.78 23.42
CA GLN A 187 -25.44 -38.71 22.79
C GLN A 187 -25.32 -40.03 23.56
N LYS A 188 -25.34 -40.00 24.90
CA LYS A 188 -25.35 -41.23 25.71
C LYS A 188 -26.66 -42.00 25.53
N GLU A 189 -27.80 -41.32 25.48
CA GLU A 189 -29.10 -41.94 25.22
C GLU A 189 -29.19 -42.54 23.82
N LYS A 190 -28.67 -41.83 22.79
CA LYS A 190 -28.57 -42.35 21.42
C LYS A 190 -27.76 -43.65 21.36
N LEU A 191 -26.63 -43.71 22.06
CA LEU A 191 -25.80 -44.93 22.12
C LEU A 191 -26.51 -46.06 22.90
N ALA A 192 -27.25 -45.74 23.96
CA ALA A 192 -28.06 -46.72 24.69
C ALA A 192 -29.22 -47.28 23.83
N LEU A 193 -29.90 -46.41 23.07
CA LEU A 193 -30.95 -46.81 22.13
C LEU A 193 -30.39 -47.60 20.94
N GLN A 194 -29.18 -47.26 20.48
CA GLN A 194 -28.50 -48.02 19.44
C GLN A 194 -28.10 -49.41 19.95
N ALA A 195 -27.70 -49.53 21.22
CA ALA A 195 -27.44 -50.80 21.87
C ALA A 195 -28.72 -51.66 22.00
N THR A 196 -29.86 -51.07 22.41
CA THR A 196 -31.14 -51.79 22.50
C THR A 196 -31.69 -52.19 21.13
N ILE A 197 -31.49 -51.39 20.08
CA ILE A 197 -31.83 -51.78 18.71
C ILE A 197 -30.99 -52.99 18.27
N THR A 198 -29.68 -53.01 18.58
CA THR A 198 -28.85 -54.19 18.26
C THR A 198 -29.16 -55.42 19.11
N THR A 199 -29.75 -55.31 20.31
CA THR A 199 -30.23 -56.48 21.06
C THR A 199 -31.56 -56.98 20.52
N LEU A 200 -32.49 -56.09 20.17
CA LEU A 200 -33.78 -56.44 19.55
C LEU A 200 -33.61 -57.06 18.15
N GLN A 201 -32.62 -56.62 17.38
CA GLN A 201 -32.26 -57.23 16.09
C GLN A 201 -31.63 -58.62 16.21
N ARG A 202 -31.02 -58.96 17.38
CA ARG A 202 -30.53 -60.33 17.66
C ARG A 202 -31.64 -61.25 18.13
N THR A 203 -32.64 -60.74 18.85
CA THR A 203 -33.79 -61.54 19.31
C THR A 203 -34.79 -61.86 18.19
N ALA A 204 -34.80 -61.11 17.08
CA ALA A 204 -35.66 -61.36 15.92
C ALA A 204 -35.17 -62.49 14.98
N LYS A 205 -34.06 -63.17 15.29
CA LYS A 205 -33.47 -64.24 14.45
C LYS A 205 -33.77 -65.68 14.92
N VAL A 206 -34.65 -65.86 15.91
CA VAL A 206 -35.08 -67.18 16.36
C VAL A 206 -36.59 -67.18 16.49
N ILE A 207 -37.30 -67.69 15.47
CA ILE A 207 -38.59 -68.41 15.58
C ILE A 207 -38.73 -69.26 14.31
N VAL A 208 -38.87 -70.57 14.53
CA VAL A 208 -39.19 -71.63 13.57
C VAL A 208 -40.69 -71.59 13.28
N PRO A 209 -41.15 -71.80 12.03
CA PRO A 209 -42.57 -71.85 11.71
C PRO A 209 -43.19 -73.22 12.04
N VAL A 210 -44.39 -73.16 12.61
CA VAL A 210 -45.30 -74.29 12.91
C VAL A 210 -46.09 -74.63 11.65
N GLU A 211 -46.03 -75.90 11.24
CA GLU A 211 -46.91 -76.48 10.21
C GLU A 211 -48.26 -76.88 10.82
N GLU A 212 -49.36 -76.36 10.28
CA GLU A 212 -50.72 -76.86 10.53
C GLU A 212 -51.17 -77.75 9.36
N PHE A 213 -51.36 -79.05 9.66
CA PHE A 213 -51.96 -80.02 8.76
C PHE A 213 -53.49 -79.96 8.79
N ARG A 214 -54.05 -79.80 7.60
CA ARG A 214 -55.48 -79.73 7.26
C ARG A 214 -56.14 -81.11 7.36
N ILE A 215 -57.14 -81.26 8.23
CA ILE A 215 -57.97 -82.46 8.36
C ILE A 215 -58.96 -82.53 7.18
N LYS A 216 -59.00 -83.68 6.50
CA LYS A 216 -60.01 -84.05 5.49
C LYS A 216 -61.20 -84.71 6.19
N ILE A 217 -62.42 -84.22 5.97
CA ILE A 217 -63.67 -84.94 6.26
C ILE A 217 -64.42 -85.09 4.94
N LYS A 218 -64.71 -86.34 4.58
CA LYS A 218 -65.58 -86.74 3.46
C LYS A 218 -66.97 -87.03 4.04
N GLU A 219 -67.98 -86.29 3.59
CA GLU A 219 -69.39 -86.67 3.68
C GLU A 219 -69.80 -87.34 2.37
N ASN A 220 -70.22 -88.61 2.44
CA ASN A 220 -70.95 -89.30 1.38
C ASN A 220 -72.34 -89.62 1.93
N GLY A 221 -73.38 -89.01 1.36
CA GLY A 221 -74.77 -89.41 1.52
C GLY A 221 -75.30 -90.03 0.22
N PHE A 222 -75.97 -91.18 0.35
CA PHE A 222 -76.86 -91.77 -0.67
C PHE A 222 -78.27 -91.16 -0.55
N PRO A 223 -79.08 -91.11 -1.64
CA PRO A 223 -80.52 -90.85 -1.55
C PRO A 223 -81.40 -92.04 -1.99
N SER A 224 -82.64 -92.04 -1.45
CA SER A 224 -83.93 -92.47 -2.05
C SER A 224 -84.17 -93.95 -2.40
N GLU A 225 -85.41 -94.46 -2.55
CA GLU A 225 -86.77 -94.32 -1.97
C GLU A 225 -87.67 -95.28 -2.82
N GLN A 226 -88.87 -95.64 -2.32
CA GLN A 226 -90.03 -96.29 -3.02
C GLN A 226 -89.94 -97.81 -3.28
N SER A 227 -91.01 -98.62 -3.12
CA SER A 227 -92.39 -98.44 -3.63
C SER A 227 -93.50 -99.19 -2.83
N LEU A 228 -94.75 -98.79 -3.13
CA LEU A 228 -96.08 -99.27 -2.68
C LEU A 228 -96.60 -100.54 -3.39
N GLU A 229 -97.64 -101.17 -2.82
CA GLU A 229 -98.91 -101.74 -3.42
C GLU A 229 -99.45 -102.95 -2.59
N VAL A 230 -100.71 -103.40 -2.53
CA VAL A 230 -102.11 -102.89 -2.46
C VAL A 230 -103.03 -104.14 -2.25
N GLU A 231 -104.11 -104.01 -1.44
CA GLU A 231 -105.43 -104.72 -1.38
C GLU A 231 -105.61 -106.27 -1.38
N SER A 232 -106.54 -106.81 -0.53
CA SER A 232 -108.00 -107.00 -0.85
C SER A 232 -108.72 -108.07 0.03
N LEU A 233 -109.90 -107.68 0.58
CA LEU A 233 -111.26 -108.31 0.70
C LEU A 233 -111.45 -109.86 0.81
N GLN A 234 -112.52 -110.51 1.30
CA GLN A 234 -113.78 -110.29 2.08
C GLN A 234 -114.60 -111.62 1.99
N GLY A 235 -115.56 -111.88 2.92
CA GLY A 235 -116.80 -112.66 2.67
C GLY A 235 -116.94 -114.04 3.37
N SER A 236 -117.95 -114.27 4.24
CA SER A 236 -119.35 -114.70 3.96
C SER A 236 -119.51 -116.25 4.05
N GLY A 237 -120.54 -116.93 4.58
CA GLY A 237 -121.84 -116.66 5.22
C GLY A 237 -122.70 -117.96 5.23
N ASP A 238 -123.47 -118.19 6.31
CA ASP A 238 -124.72 -118.97 6.55
C ASP A 238 -125.07 -120.33 5.90
N LYS A 239 -125.73 -121.23 6.69
CA LYS A 239 -127.16 -121.63 6.56
C LYS A 239 -127.67 -122.76 7.49
N ASP A 240 -128.97 -122.70 7.76
CA ASP A 240 -129.85 -123.38 8.74
C ASP A 240 -130.17 -124.89 8.59
N SER A 241 -130.75 -125.50 9.64
CA SER A 241 -131.92 -126.42 9.55
C SER A 241 -132.52 -126.87 10.91
N VAL A 242 -133.83 -126.59 11.12
CA VAL A 242 -134.96 -127.43 11.64
C VAL A 242 -134.67 -128.49 12.73
N GLY A 243 -135.40 -128.70 13.84
CA GLY A 243 -136.66 -128.23 14.41
C GLY A 243 -137.10 -129.19 15.55
N GLY A 244 -137.97 -128.74 16.47
CA GLY A 244 -138.86 -129.62 17.26
C GLY A 244 -138.41 -130.07 18.67
N LYS A 245 -138.69 -129.24 19.69
CA LYS A 245 -139.31 -129.57 21.01
C LYS A 245 -139.24 -128.32 21.89
N GLN A 246 -140.21 -127.44 21.69
CA GLN A 246 -140.35 -126.13 22.34
C GLN A 246 -140.69 -126.29 23.83
N ILE A 247 -139.88 -125.61 24.66
CA ILE A 247 -140.21 -124.86 25.90
C ILE A 247 -139.02 -124.91 26.90
N GLU A 248 -138.17 -125.95 26.88
CA GLU A 248 -136.96 -125.99 27.74
C GLU A 248 -135.66 -125.50 27.06
N GLN A 249 -135.56 -125.52 25.72
CA GLN A 249 -134.35 -125.04 24.99
C GLN A 249 -134.22 -123.50 24.90
N LEU A 250 -135.31 -122.74 25.08
CA LEU A 250 -135.29 -121.28 24.97
C LEU A 250 -134.54 -120.62 26.14
N GLN A 251 -134.48 -121.25 27.32
CA GLN A 251 -133.72 -120.72 28.45
C GLN A 251 -132.21 -120.90 28.32
N LYS A 252 -131.74 -121.92 27.59
CA LYS A 252 -130.31 -122.18 27.37
C LYS A 252 -129.71 -121.24 26.31
N ARG A 253 -130.44 -120.98 25.22
CA ARG A 253 -130.01 -120.04 24.17
C ARG A 253 -129.96 -118.58 24.62
N LEU A 254 -130.79 -118.19 25.59
CA LEU A 254 -130.70 -116.85 26.17
C LEU A 254 -129.36 -116.66 26.91
N LYS A 255 -128.92 -117.68 27.66
CA LYS A 255 -127.64 -117.66 28.38
C LYS A 255 -126.42 -117.70 27.45
N GLU A 256 -126.46 -118.55 26.42
CA GLU A 256 -125.39 -118.62 25.41
C GLU A 256 -125.26 -117.29 24.64
N ALA A 257 -126.39 -116.64 24.29
CA ALA A 257 -126.38 -115.33 23.65
C ALA A 257 -125.91 -114.19 24.59
N GLU A 258 -126.18 -114.27 25.89
CA GLU A 258 -125.69 -113.32 26.89
C GLU A 258 -124.17 -113.42 27.06
N ASP A 259 -123.62 -114.64 27.13
CA ASP A 259 -122.17 -114.89 27.27
C ASP A 259 -121.42 -114.48 25.98
N GLU A 260 -121.96 -114.78 24.79
CA GLU A 260 -121.44 -114.29 23.52
C GLU A 260 -121.45 -112.75 23.46
N SER A 261 -122.54 -112.13 23.92
CA SER A 261 -122.62 -110.66 24.00
C SER A 261 -121.59 -110.05 24.96
N LEU A 262 -121.22 -110.74 26.03
CA LEU A 262 -120.15 -110.30 26.94
C LEU A 262 -118.77 -110.45 26.29
N THR A 263 -118.49 -111.57 25.63
CA THR A 263 -117.21 -111.77 24.92
C THR A 263 -117.00 -110.77 23.78
N LEU A 264 -118.04 -110.47 22.99
CA LEU A 264 -117.97 -109.44 21.94
C LEU A 264 -117.77 -108.04 22.52
N ARG A 265 -118.42 -107.71 23.65
CA ARG A 265 -118.16 -106.44 24.36
C ARG A 265 -116.72 -106.35 24.85
N GLN A 266 -116.15 -107.44 25.33
CA GLN A 266 -114.77 -107.47 25.81
C GLN A 266 -113.76 -107.36 24.66
N GLN A 267 -114.02 -108.01 23.52
CA GLN A 267 -113.23 -107.85 22.30
C GLN A 267 -113.33 -106.43 21.72
N LEU A 268 -114.52 -105.84 21.75
CA LEU A 268 -114.72 -104.44 21.35
C LEU A 268 -113.94 -103.51 22.28
N ALA A 269 -113.96 -103.76 23.59
CA ALA A 269 -113.20 -103.00 24.57
C ALA A 269 -111.68 -103.13 24.37
N SER A 270 -111.15 -104.34 24.13
CA SER A 270 -109.72 -104.53 23.84
C SER A 270 -109.31 -103.94 22.50
N SER A 271 -110.18 -103.99 21.48
CA SER A 271 -109.93 -103.32 20.19
C SER A 271 -109.96 -101.81 20.30
N LEU A 272 -110.83 -101.24 21.14
CA LEU A 272 -110.87 -99.81 21.44
C LEU A 272 -109.65 -99.36 22.25
N GLU A 273 -109.19 -100.17 23.20
CA GLU A 273 -107.98 -99.92 23.97
C GLU A 273 -106.72 -100.03 23.09
N GLU A 274 -106.63 -101.02 22.20
CA GLU A 274 -105.58 -101.11 21.17
C GLU A 274 -105.63 -99.91 20.21
N GLN A 275 -106.82 -99.48 19.79
CA GLN A 275 -106.98 -98.30 18.95
C GLN A 275 -106.53 -97.03 19.70
N ALA A 276 -106.84 -96.90 20.98
CA ALA A 276 -106.36 -95.81 21.83
C ALA A 276 -104.83 -95.85 22.02
N CYS A 277 -104.23 -97.03 22.20
CA CYS A 277 -102.78 -97.18 22.25
C CYS A 277 -102.11 -96.90 20.89
N ARG A 278 -102.75 -97.27 19.77
CA ARG A 278 -102.26 -96.95 18.42
C ARG A 278 -102.34 -95.46 18.13
N THR A 279 -103.45 -94.79 18.47
CA THR A 279 -103.59 -93.34 18.29
C THR A 279 -102.64 -92.56 19.20
N ALA A 280 -102.38 -93.02 20.43
CA ALA A 280 -101.38 -92.43 21.30
C ALA A 280 -99.96 -92.57 20.73
N ARG A 281 -99.61 -93.75 20.20
CA ARG A 281 -98.32 -93.98 19.51
C ARG A 281 -98.20 -93.16 18.23
N GLU A 282 -99.27 -93.02 17.45
CA GLU A 282 -99.30 -92.16 16.27
C GLU A 282 -99.11 -90.69 16.64
N GLN A 283 -99.74 -90.22 17.72
CA GLN A 283 -99.53 -88.86 18.24
C GLN A 283 -98.09 -88.65 18.74
N GLU A 284 -97.51 -89.64 19.41
CA GLU A 284 -96.12 -89.60 19.86
C GLU A 284 -95.15 -89.56 18.67
N ILE A 285 -95.37 -90.39 17.64
CA ILE A 285 -94.60 -90.38 16.39
C ILE A 285 -94.79 -89.03 15.66
N GLN A 286 -96.00 -88.47 15.64
CA GLN A 286 -96.26 -87.15 15.07
C GLN A 286 -95.52 -86.04 15.82
N GLN A 287 -95.49 -86.09 17.16
CA GLN A 287 -94.73 -85.14 17.97
C GLN A 287 -93.22 -85.30 17.76
N GLN A 288 -92.72 -86.53 17.68
CA GLN A 288 -91.32 -86.82 17.36
C GLN A 288 -90.95 -86.30 15.97
N LEU A 289 -91.79 -86.54 14.96
CA LEU A 289 -91.62 -86.01 13.61
C LEU A 289 -91.64 -84.48 13.61
N GLN A 290 -92.58 -83.83 14.30
CA GLN A 290 -92.60 -82.36 14.42
C GLN A 290 -91.33 -81.82 15.12
N THR A 291 -90.83 -82.54 16.12
CA THR A 291 -89.59 -82.17 16.83
C THR A 291 -88.37 -82.31 15.92
N LEU A 292 -88.28 -83.41 15.17
CA LEU A 292 -87.24 -83.64 14.16
C LEU A 292 -87.32 -82.60 13.03
N THR A 293 -88.51 -82.26 12.54
CA THR A 293 -88.70 -81.21 11.52
C THR A 293 -88.20 -79.86 12.01
N LYS A 294 -88.55 -79.47 13.25
CA LYS A 294 -88.05 -78.23 13.87
C LYS A 294 -86.53 -78.24 14.05
N GLN A 295 -85.95 -79.38 14.44
CA GLN A 295 -84.49 -79.51 14.53
C GLN A 295 -83.83 -79.39 13.16
N LEU A 296 -84.43 -79.95 12.11
CA LEU A 296 -83.91 -79.86 10.75
C LEU A 296 -84.00 -78.44 10.19
N GLU A 297 -85.09 -77.72 10.50
CA GLU A 297 -85.27 -76.29 10.20
C GLU A 297 -84.23 -75.44 10.93
N GLN A 298 -84.03 -75.65 12.24
CA GLN A 298 -83.01 -74.96 13.03
C GLN A 298 -81.60 -75.21 12.48
N VAL A 299 -81.26 -76.46 12.15
CA VAL A 299 -79.96 -76.80 11.53
C VAL A 299 -79.83 -76.14 10.15
N GLY A 300 -80.93 -76.00 9.40
CA GLY A 300 -80.97 -75.26 8.15
C GLY A 300 -80.69 -73.76 8.33
N GLU A 301 -81.31 -73.15 9.34
CA GLU A 301 -81.09 -71.75 9.74
C GLU A 301 -79.66 -71.52 10.23
N ASP A 302 -79.14 -72.37 11.11
CA ASP A 302 -77.77 -72.31 11.62
C ASP A 302 -76.75 -72.46 10.49
N LYS A 303 -77.01 -73.36 9.53
CA LYS A 303 -76.19 -73.50 8.32
C LYS A 303 -76.24 -72.25 7.44
N ALA A 304 -77.40 -71.59 7.33
CA ALA A 304 -77.53 -70.35 6.58
C ALA A 304 -76.80 -69.18 7.27
N LEU A 305 -76.92 -69.06 8.59
CA LEU A 305 -76.20 -68.09 9.41
C LEU A 305 -74.69 -68.31 9.36
N ALA A 306 -74.23 -69.56 9.49
CA ALA A 306 -72.81 -69.90 9.35
C ALA A 306 -72.29 -69.55 7.95
N LYS A 307 -73.05 -69.84 6.88
CA LYS A 307 -72.69 -69.41 5.52
C LYS A 307 -72.62 -67.89 5.40
N ALA A 308 -73.57 -67.15 5.97
CA ALA A 308 -73.56 -65.69 5.95
C ALA A 308 -72.35 -65.13 6.71
N GLN A 309 -72.03 -65.68 7.89
CA GLN A 309 -70.83 -65.31 8.65
C GLN A 309 -69.54 -65.62 7.89
N VAL A 310 -69.40 -66.82 7.31
CA VAL A 310 -68.24 -67.18 6.50
C VAL A 310 -68.11 -66.26 5.28
N THR A 311 -69.22 -65.90 4.64
CA THR A 311 -69.23 -64.97 3.49
C THR A 311 -68.82 -63.55 3.93
N SER A 312 -69.30 -63.08 5.08
CA SER A 312 -68.91 -61.79 5.67
C SER A 312 -67.42 -61.76 6.01
N LEU A 313 -66.92 -62.78 6.70
CA LEU A 313 -65.50 -62.89 7.06
C LEU A 313 -64.59 -62.99 5.82
N LEU A 314 -65.02 -63.69 4.77
CA LEU A 314 -64.32 -63.69 3.49
C LEU A 314 -64.30 -62.29 2.85
N GLY A 315 -65.40 -61.55 2.91
CA GLY A 315 -65.47 -60.16 2.45
C GLY A 315 -64.53 -59.25 3.22
N GLU A 316 -64.55 -59.32 4.55
CA GLU A 316 -63.66 -58.56 5.44
C GLU A 316 -62.18 -58.92 5.21
N LEU A 317 -61.86 -60.20 5.01
CA LEU A 317 -60.51 -60.65 4.69
C LEU A 317 -60.05 -60.07 3.35
N LEU A 318 -60.88 -60.14 2.31
CA LEU A 318 -60.58 -59.57 0.99
C LEU A 318 -60.40 -58.05 1.05
N GLU A 319 -61.25 -57.34 1.79
CA GLU A 319 -61.08 -55.90 2.04
C GLU A 319 -59.79 -55.60 2.80
N SER A 320 -59.47 -56.38 3.84
CA SER A 320 -58.24 -56.22 4.61
C SER A 320 -57.00 -56.45 3.73
N GLN A 321 -57.07 -57.41 2.82
CA GLN A 321 -56.01 -57.73 1.87
C GLN A 321 -55.84 -56.60 0.84
N SER A 322 -56.93 -56.06 0.29
CA SER A 322 -56.88 -54.88 -0.58
C SER A 322 -56.32 -53.64 0.13
N ARG A 323 -56.71 -53.41 1.39
CA ARG A 323 -56.14 -52.33 2.21
C ARG A 323 -54.65 -52.54 2.48
N LEU A 324 -54.22 -53.77 2.74
CA LEU A 324 -52.80 -54.11 2.90
C LEU A 324 -52.04 -53.86 1.59
N GLU A 325 -52.53 -54.35 0.46
CA GLU A 325 -51.91 -54.15 -0.87
C GLU A 325 -51.73 -52.66 -1.16
N THR A 326 -52.79 -51.86 -1.03
CA THR A 326 -52.71 -50.41 -1.24
C THR A 326 -51.81 -49.69 -0.22
N CYS A 327 -51.63 -50.23 0.99
CA CYS A 327 -50.67 -49.70 1.97
C CYS A 327 -49.23 -50.09 1.59
N THR A 328 -49.01 -51.31 1.10
CA THR A 328 -47.70 -51.77 0.62
C THR A 328 -47.23 -51.02 -0.62
N GLU A 329 -48.14 -50.69 -1.55
CA GLU A 329 -47.84 -49.86 -2.72
C GLU A 329 -47.47 -48.44 -2.31
N ARG A 330 -48.25 -47.81 -1.42
CA ARG A 330 -47.89 -46.50 -0.86
C ARG A 330 -46.55 -46.54 -0.13
N ASN A 331 -46.25 -47.58 0.63
CA ASN A 331 -44.93 -47.73 1.26
C ASN A 331 -43.80 -47.82 0.23
N LYS A 332 -43.98 -48.59 -0.85
CA LYS A 332 -43.01 -48.63 -1.95
C LYS A 332 -42.82 -47.25 -2.57
N GLU A 333 -43.90 -46.54 -2.92
CA GLU A 333 -43.81 -45.17 -3.43
C GLU A 333 -43.06 -44.23 -2.47
N LEU A 334 -43.33 -44.33 -1.17
CA LEU A 334 -42.63 -43.56 -0.14
C LEU A 334 -41.14 -43.90 -0.10
N GLU A 335 -40.78 -45.19 -0.13
CA GLU A 335 -39.39 -45.66 -0.17
C GLU A 335 -38.66 -45.15 -1.42
N GLU A 336 -39.31 -45.18 -2.58
CA GLU A 336 -38.73 -44.65 -3.83
C GLU A 336 -38.55 -43.14 -3.77
N ARG A 337 -39.51 -42.40 -3.19
CA ARG A 337 -39.37 -40.95 -2.99
C ARG A 337 -38.25 -40.61 -2.00
N VAL A 338 -38.12 -41.37 -0.91
CA VAL A 338 -37.03 -41.19 0.07
C VAL A 338 -35.69 -41.50 -0.57
N ARG A 339 -35.59 -42.60 -1.34
CA ARG A 339 -34.39 -42.95 -2.12
C ARG A 339 -34.02 -41.83 -3.10
N GLY A 340 -34.97 -41.34 -3.90
CA GLY A 340 -34.73 -40.25 -4.84
C GLY A 340 -34.39 -38.92 -4.16
N ALA A 341 -34.97 -38.64 -2.99
CA ALA A 341 -34.57 -37.48 -2.18
C ALA A 341 -33.15 -37.62 -1.63
N GLY A 342 -32.75 -38.83 -1.20
CA GLY A 342 -31.39 -39.13 -0.75
C GLY A 342 -30.36 -38.96 -1.86
N GLU A 343 -30.64 -39.45 -3.06
CA GLU A 343 -29.78 -39.26 -4.24
C GLU A 343 -29.62 -37.77 -4.60
N ARG A 344 -30.72 -36.99 -4.55
CA ARG A 344 -30.67 -35.53 -4.75
C ARG A 344 -29.84 -34.82 -3.69
N LEU A 345 -29.97 -35.19 -2.42
CA LEU A 345 -29.17 -34.62 -1.34
C LEU A 345 -27.68 -34.94 -1.52
N GLN A 346 -27.33 -36.18 -1.85
CA GLN A 346 -25.94 -36.57 -2.15
C GLN A 346 -25.36 -35.79 -3.33
N GLN A 347 -26.17 -35.52 -4.36
CA GLN A 347 -25.73 -34.72 -5.50
C GLN A 347 -25.47 -33.26 -5.09
N LEU A 348 -26.38 -32.65 -4.33
CA LEU A 348 -26.21 -31.29 -3.82
C LEU A 348 -25.01 -31.15 -2.88
N GLU A 349 -24.74 -32.17 -2.05
CA GLU A 349 -23.57 -32.23 -1.18
C GLU A 349 -22.27 -32.24 -1.98
N LYS A 350 -22.16 -33.09 -3.02
CA LYS A 350 -21.02 -33.10 -3.94
C LYS A 350 -20.82 -31.76 -4.65
N GLU A 351 -21.90 -31.12 -5.10
CA GLU A 351 -21.84 -29.80 -5.74
C GLU A 351 -21.39 -28.70 -4.76
N ALA A 352 -21.82 -28.77 -3.49
CA ALA A 352 -21.37 -27.86 -2.44
C ALA A 352 -19.88 -28.07 -2.11
N GLU A 353 -19.40 -29.31 -2.05
CA GLU A 353 -17.98 -29.63 -1.86
C GLU A 353 -17.13 -29.09 -3.02
N VAL A 354 -17.57 -29.28 -4.27
CA VAL A 354 -16.87 -28.75 -5.45
C VAL A 354 -16.82 -27.23 -5.41
N ARG A 355 -17.93 -26.55 -5.09
CA ARG A 355 -17.94 -25.08 -4.92
C ARG A 355 -17.01 -24.63 -3.80
N THR A 356 -16.97 -25.35 -2.68
CA THR A 356 -16.07 -25.03 -1.56
C THR A 356 -14.61 -25.18 -1.96
N LYS A 357 -14.26 -26.24 -2.69
CA LYS A 357 -12.91 -26.42 -3.25
C LYS A 357 -12.54 -25.33 -4.24
N GLN A 358 -13.47 -24.94 -5.12
CA GLN A 358 -13.27 -23.82 -6.05
C GLN A 358 -13.02 -22.50 -5.32
N HIS A 359 -13.84 -22.17 -4.32
CA HIS A 359 -13.65 -20.97 -3.51
C HIS A 359 -12.32 -21.02 -2.72
N SER A 360 -11.93 -22.18 -2.19
CA SER A 360 -10.63 -22.34 -1.51
C SER A 360 -9.47 -22.00 -2.44
N VAL A 361 -9.48 -22.52 -3.67
CA VAL A 361 -8.43 -22.24 -4.66
C VAL A 361 -8.44 -20.76 -5.05
N GLN A 362 -9.61 -20.14 -5.23
CA GLN A 362 -9.70 -18.70 -5.51
C GLN A 362 -9.15 -17.86 -4.35
N VAL A 363 -9.45 -18.21 -3.11
CA VAL A 363 -8.91 -17.55 -1.91
C VAL A 363 -7.39 -17.69 -1.87
N ASP A 364 -6.83 -18.87 -2.14
CA ASP A 364 -5.39 -19.08 -2.16
C ASP A 364 -4.70 -18.32 -3.31
N GLN A 365 -5.35 -18.22 -4.47
CA GLN A 365 -4.87 -17.38 -5.58
C GLN A 365 -4.85 -15.89 -5.21
N LEU A 366 -5.91 -15.39 -4.57
CA LEU A 366 -5.97 -14.01 -4.08
C LEU A 366 -4.92 -13.76 -2.99
N ARG A 367 -4.69 -14.70 -2.07
CA ARG A 367 -3.63 -14.61 -1.06
C ARG A 367 -2.25 -14.51 -1.70
N LEU A 368 -1.98 -15.33 -2.71
CA LEU A 368 -0.71 -15.27 -3.45
C LEU A 368 -0.56 -13.93 -4.19
N GLN A 369 -1.63 -13.42 -4.79
CA GLN A 369 -1.62 -12.10 -5.44
C GLN A 369 -1.32 -10.98 -4.44
N VAL A 370 -1.95 -11.00 -3.27
CA VAL A 370 -1.69 -10.04 -2.19
C VAL A 370 -0.22 -10.14 -1.74
N GLN A 371 0.29 -11.35 -1.50
CA GLN A 371 1.69 -11.55 -1.11
C GLN A 371 2.68 -11.02 -2.17
N ASN A 372 2.40 -11.24 -3.45
CA ASN A 372 3.22 -10.74 -4.54
C ASN A 372 3.22 -9.20 -4.58
N LEU A 373 2.04 -8.57 -4.47
CA LEU A 373 1.92 -7.10 -4.42
C LEU A 373 2.60 -6.51 -3.18
N GLU A 374 2.46 -7.15 -2.01
CA GLU A 374 3.16 -6.74 -0.78
C GLU A 374 4.68 -6.83 -0.94
N SER A 375 5.18 -7.87 -1.61
CA SER A 375 6.61 -8.03 -1.88
C SER A 375 7.13 -6.95 -2.84
N ALA A 376 6.38 -6.63 -3.91
CA ALA A 376 6.72 -5.57 -4.84
C ALA A 376 6.72 -4.20 -4.15
N LEU A 377 5.69 -3.90 -3.34
CA LEU A 377 5.60 -2.68 -2.57
C LEU A 377 6.76 -2.54 -1.58
N ARG A 378 7.22 -3.64 -0.97
CA ARG A 378 8.38 -3.63 -0.07
C ARG A 378 9.66 -3.24 -0.80
N VAL A 379 9.88 -3.81 -1.99
CA VAL A 379 11.03 -3.49 -2.84
C VAL A 379 10.97 -2.04 -3.32
N GLU A 380 9.80 -1.57 -3.75
CA GLU A 380 9.60 -0.19 -4.20
C GLU A 380 9.81 0.84 -3.08
N ARG A 381 9.36 0.52 -1.86
CA ARG A 381 9.68 1.35 -0.67
C ARG A 381 11.18 1.40 -0.42
N GLN A 382 11.87 0.27 -0.54
CA GLN A 382 13.33 0.25 -0.38
C GLN A 382 14.01 1.09 -1.46
N SER A 383 13.66 0.92 -2.74
CA SER A 383 14.25 1.69 -3.83
C SER A 383 13.98 3.20 -3.68
N ALA A 384 12.77 3.60 -3.28
CA ALA A 384 12.45 5.00 -2.99
C ALA A 384 13.33 5.59 -1.88
N THR A 385 13.64 4.82 -0.83
CA THR A 385 14.58 5.27 0.22
C THR A 385 16.01 5.39 -0.29
N GLU A 386 16.44 4.51 -1.19
CA GLU A 386 17.77 4.57 -1.82
C GLU A 386 17.89 5.78 -2.75
N GLU A 387 16.88 6.05 -3.58
CA GLU A 387 16.83 7.24 -4.43
C GLU A 387 16.79 8.53 -3.61
N LYS A 388 16.05 8.59 -2.50
CA LYS A 388 16.10 9.72 -1.56
C LYS A 388 17.50 9.94 -1.01
N ARG A 389 18.23 8.85 -0.71
CA ARG A 389 19.62 8.91 -0.23
C ARG A 389 20.57 9.43 -1.33
N LYS A 390 20.41 8.96 -2.57
CA LYS A 390 21.18 9.44 -3.74
C LYS A 390 20.90 10.93 -4.02
N LEU A 391 19.64 11.35 -3.97
CA LEU A 391 19.27 12.76 -4.13
C LEU A 391 19.94 13.63 -3.08
N ALA A 392 19.92 13.21 -1.81
CA ALA A 392 20.61 13.93 -0.73
C ALA A 392 22.12 14.02 -0.98
N GLN A 393 22.76 12.95 -1.47
CA GLN A 393 24.19 12.98 -1.84
C GLN A 393 24.46 13.96 -2.99
N VAL A 394 23.64 13.96 -4.05
CA VAL A 394 23.77 14.89 -5.18
C VAL A 394 23.54 16.32 -4.72
N GLN A 395 22.57 16.56 -3.84
CA GLN A 395 22.36 17.88 -3.25
C GLN A 395 23.61 18.35 -2.49
N VAL A 396 24.19 17.50 -1.63
CA VAL A 396 25.44 17.85 -0.92
C VAL A 396 26.58 18.13 -1.90
N ALA A 397 26.78 17.30 -2.91
CA ALA A 397 27.81 17.50 -3.93
C ALA A 397 27.62 18.81 -4.71
N TYR A 398 26.37 19.15 -5.05
CA TYR A 398 26.05 20.42 -5.71
C TYR A 398 26.41 21.62 -4.84
N HIS A 399 26.01 21.61 -3.56
CA HIS A 399 26.36 22.70 -2.63
C HIS A 399 27.88 22.81 -2.43
N GLN A 400 28.58 21.67 -2.37
CA GLN A 400 30.03 21.63 -2.26
C GLN A 400 30.70 22.25 -3.48
N LEU A 401 30.29 21.87 -4.70
CA LEU A 401 30.83 22.45 -5.93
C LEU A 401 30.54 23.95 -6.04
N PHE A 402 29.36 24.38 -5.60
CA PHE A 402 29.03 25.80 -5.56
C PHE A 402 29.96 26.58 -4.60
N GLN A 403 30.24 26.03 -3.41
CA GLN A 403 31.20 26.62 -2.47
C GLN A 403 32.63 26.64 -3.03
N GLU A 404 33.07 25.57 -3.70
CA GLU A 404 34.37 25.50 -4.36
C GLU A 404 34.48 26.53 -5.49
N TYR A 405 33.43 26.73 -6.27
CA TYR A 405 33.38 27.75 -7.31
C TYR A 405 33.45 29.18 -6.74
N ASP A 406 32.66 29.48 -5.70
CA ASP A 406 32.68 30.78 -5.03
C ASP A 406 34.04 31.08 -4.39
N THR A 407 34.65 30.08 -3.75
CA THR A 407 35.99 30.21 -3.16
C THR A 407 37.06 30.38 -4.25
N HIS A 408 36.95 29.68 -5.37
CA HIS A 408 37.81 29.87 -6.54
C HIS A 408 37.71 31.30 -7.09
N ILE A 409 36.51 31.85 -7.24
CA ILE A 409 36.34 33.24 -7.70
C ILE A 409 37.02 34.22 -6.73
N LYS A 410 36.78 34.08 -5.42
CA LYS A 410 37.36 34.95 -4.40
C LYS A 410 38.89 34.89 -4.42
N THR A 411 39.46 33.68 -4.42
CA THR A 411 40.91 33.48 -4.45
C THR A 411 41.54 33.98 -5.74
N SER A 412 40.91 33.74 -6.90
CA SER A 412 41.34 34.27 -8.19
C SER A 412 41.39 35.80 -8.18
N LEU A 413 40.36 36.46 -7.64
CA LEU A 413 40.26 37.92 -7.62
C LEU A 413 41.27 38.55 -6.66
N GLU A 414 41.55 37.90 -5.52
CA GLU A 414 42.65 38.30 -4.64
C GLU A 414 44.03 38.07 -5.28
N SER A 415 44.22 36.95 -5.98
CA SER A 415 45.46 36.66 -6.70
C SER A 415 45.70 37.70 -7.80
N GLU A 416 44.66 38.06 -8.56
CA GLU A 416 44.73 39.09 -9.58
C GLU A 416 45.08 40.47 -8.98
N LYS A 417 44.54 40.81 -7.81
CA LYS A 417 44.92 42.04 -7.07
C LYS A 417 46.39 42.01 -6.65
N ARG A 418 46.88 40.88 -6.14
CA ARG A 418 48.30 40.71 -5.77
C ARG A 418 49.20 40.79 -7.01
N SER A 419 48.79 40.18 -8.12
CA SER A 419 49.49 40.27 -9.42
C SER A 419 49.57 41.71 -9.89
N LYS A 420 48.47 42.45 -9.91
CA LYS A 420 48.46 43.87 -10.27
C LYS A 420 49.39 44.70 -9.37
N GLY A 421 49.44 44.39 -8.07
CA GLY A 421 50.38 45.02 -7.14
C GLY A 421 51.85 44.74 -7.48
N LEU A 422 52.17 43.49 -7.82
CA LEU A 422 53.51 43.08 -8.26
C LEU A 422 53.87 43.72 -9.61
N ASP A 423 52.95 43.75 -10.57
CA ASP A 423 53.15 44.36 -11.89
C ASP A 423 53.45 45.86 -11.78
N LEU A 424 52.74 46.57 -10.89
CA LEU A 424 53.03 47.98 -10.58
C LEU A 424 54.42 48.15 -9.97
N GLN A 425 54.81 47.28 -9.04
CA GLN A 425 56.14 47.32 -8.43
C GLN A 425 57.25 47.03 -9.46
N VAL A 426 57.05 46.07 -10.36
CA VAL A 426 57.97 45.77 -11.45
C VAL A 426 58.09 46.94 -12.41
N ALA A 427 56.98 47.61 -12.75
CA ALA A 427 56.99 48.79 -13.59
C ALA A 427 57.77 49.96 -12.95
N GLU A 428 57.57 50.19 -11.65
CA GLU A 428 58.30 51.22 -10.89
C GLU A 428 59.81 50.93 -10.85
N LEU A 429 60.21 49.69 -10.53
CA LEU A 429 61.61 49.27 -10.53
C LEU A 429 62.24 49.37 -11.93
N SER A 430 61.50 49.03 -12.98
CA SER A 430 61.97 49.16 -14.37
C SER A 430 62.18 50.62 -14.75
N GLN A 431 61.29 51.53 -14.34
CA GLN A 431 61.46 52.96 -14.56
C GLN A 431 62.67 53.51 -13.79
N GLN A 432 62.85 53.11 -12.52
CA GLN A 432 64.02 53.49 -11.73
C GLN A 432 65.32 53.00 -12.36
N LEU A 433 65.33 51.77 -12.88
CA LEU A 433 66.48 51.22 -13.61
C LEU A 433 66.77 52.05 -14.87
N GLN A 434 65.75 52.35 -15.69
CA GLN A 434 65.93 53.17 -16.89
C GLN A 434 66.49 54.56 -16.56
N GLN A 435 65.98 55.22 -15.51
CA GLN A 435 66.50 56.53 -15.08
C GLN A 435 67.95 56.44 -14.60
N ALA A 436 68.32 55.36 -13.90
CA ALA A 436 69.69 55.13 -13.49
C ALA A 436 70.61 54.87 -14.70
N GLU A 437 70.14 54.12 -15.71
CA GLU A 437 70.85 53.88 -16.97
C GLU A 437 71.08 55.20 -17.73
N GLU A 438 70.04 56.03 -17.91
CA GLU A 438 70.15 57.35 -18.55
C GLU A 438 71.12 58.28 -17.80
N ALA A 439 71.08 58.28 -16.46
CA ALA A 439 72.00 59.05 -15.63
C ALA A 439 73.45 58.55 -15.74
N LEU A 440 73.67 57.24 -15.89
CA LEU A 440 74.98 56.66 -16.13
C LEU A 440 75.52 57.07 -17.51
N VAL A 441 74.67 57.06 -18.55
CA VAL A 441 75.05 57.55 -19.89
C VAL A 441 75.44 59.03 -19.83
N ALA A 442 74.63 59.89 -19.20
CA ALA A 442 74.95 61.31 -19.05
C ALA A 442 76.26 61.55 -18.28
N LYS A 443 76.52 60.76 -17.23
CA LYS A 443 77.81 60.81 -16.51
C LYS A 443 78.97 60.33 -17.39
N GLN A 444 78.77 59.31 -18.22
CA GLN A 444 79.78 58.83 -19.15
C GLN A 444 80.12 59.90 -20.20
N GLU A 445 79.11 60.58 -20.77
CA GLU A 445 79.32 61.71 -21.68
C GLU A 445 80.09 62.87 -21.03
N LEU A 446 79.81 63.17 -19.76
CA LEU A 446 80.57 64.18 -19.01
C LEU A 446 82.02 63.76 -18.80
N ILE A 447 82.27 62.49 -18.47
CA ILE A 447 83.62 61.94 -18.35
C ILE A 447 84.37 62.09 -19.67
N ASP A 448 83.73 61.79 -20.79
CA ASP A 448 84.37 61.87 -22.10
C ASP A 448 84.68 63.32 -22.49
N LYS A 449 83.79 64.29 -22.18
CA LYS A 449 84.09 65.72 -22.31
C LYS A 449 85.26 66.17 -21.44
N LEU A 450 85.28 65.77 -20.16
CA LEU A 450 86.37 66.11 -19.25
C LEU A 450 87.70 65.49 -19.69
N LYS A 451 87.68 64.29 -20.29
CA LYS A 451 88.88 63.68 -20.90
C LYS A 451 89.35 64.45 -22.13
N GLU A 452 88.43 64.89 -22.99
CA GLU A 452 88.77 65.72 -24.14
C GLU A 452 89.40 67.06 -23.70
N GLU A 453 88.77 67.76 -22.75
CA GLU A 453 89.31 68.98 -22.14
C GLU A 453 90.68 68.75 -21.48
N ALA A 454 90.87 67.61 -20.80
CA ALA A 454 92.14 67.25 -20.20
C ALA A 454 93.25 67.03 -21.24
N GLU A 455 92.96 66.38 -22.37
CA GLU A 455 93.92 66.24 -23.47
C GLU A 455 94.19 67.59 -24.16
N GLN A 456 93.18 68.45 -24.35
CA GLN A 456 93.38 69.82 -24.84
C GLN A 456 94.33 70.60 -23.92
N HIS A 457 94.08 70.59 -22.60
CA HIS A 457 94.96 71.21 -21.62
C HIS A 457 96.38 70.63 -21.64
N LYS A 458 96.53 69.31 -21.81
CA LYS A 458 97.83 68.66 -21.93
C LYS A 458 98.62 69.17 -23.14
N THR A 459 98.00 69.31 -24.31
CA THR A 459 98.68 69.89 -25.49
C THR A 459 99.13 71.34 -25.26
N ILE A 460 98.32 72.14 -24.55
CA ILE A 460 98.71 73.50 -24.16
C ILE A 460 99.87 73.45 -23.16
N MET A 461 99.83 72.55 -22.17
CA MET A 461 100.91 72.39 -21.20
C MET A 461 102.23 71.93 -21.85
N GLU A 462 102.18 71.12 -22.92
CA GLU A 462 103.36 70.73 -23.71
C GLU A 462 104.06 71.93 -24.38
N THR A 463 103.40 73.08 -24.51
CA THR A 463 104.03 74.33 -24.99
C THR A 463 104.88 75.02 -23.92
N VAL A 464 104.63 74.77 -22.62
CA VAL A 464 105.35 75.44 -21.52
C VAL A 464 106.85 75.14 -21.54
N PRO A 465 107.32 73.88 -21.72
CA PRO A 465 108.76 73.61 -21.89
C PRO A 465 109.38 74.32 -23.09
N VAL A 466 108.66 74.47 -24.20
CA VAL A 466 109.14 75.16 -25.41
C VAL A 466 109.31 76.65 -25.13
N LEU A 467 108.30 77.30 -24.54
CA LEU A 467 108.38 78.72 -24.15
C LEU A 467 109.48 78.96 -23.10
N LYS A 468 109.69 78.02 -22.18
CA LYS A 468 110.78 78.08 -21.20
C LYS A 468 112.15 77.99 -21.88
N ALA A 469 112.33 77.04 -22.80
CA ALA A 469 113.56 76.93 -23.59
C ALA A 469 113.79 78.18 -24.46
N GLN A 470 112.74 78.75 -25.04
CA GLN A 470 112.82 80.00 -25.79
C GLN A 470 113.28 81.17 -24.90
N ALA A 471 112.73 81.31 -23.69
CA ALA A 471 113.16 82.32 -22.73
C ALA A 471 114.63 82.14 -22.30
N ASP A 472 115.06 80.89 -22.09
CA ASP A 472 116.45 80.57 -21.75
C ASP A 472 117.41 80.91 -22.91
N ILE A 473 117.04 80.61 -24.17
CA ILE A 473 117.82 80.99 -25.37
C ILE A 473 117.92 82.51 -25.49
N PHE A 474 116.82 83.25 -25.37
CA PHE A 474 116.86 84.72 -25.43
C PHE A 474 117.73 85.31 -24.31
N LYS A 475 117.72 84.71 -23.11
CA LYS A 475 118.60 85.11 -22.02
C LYS A 475 120.06 84.84 -22.36
N THR A 476 120.41 83.68 -22.93
CA THR A 476 121.79 83.39 -23.34
C THR A 476 122.26 84.29 -24.48
N ASP A 477 121.40 84.54 -25.47
CA ASP A 477 121.70 85.42 -26.60
C ASP A 477 121.91 86.86 -26.13
N PHE A 478 121.06 87.36 -25.23
CA PHE A 478 121.25 88.68 -24.63
C PHE A 478 122.56 88.78 -23.86
N LEU A 479 122.94 87.77 -23.08
CA LEU A 479 124.21 87.74 -22.36
C LEU A 479 125.41 87.67 -23.31
N ALA A 480 125.34 86.88 -24.38
CA ALA A 480 126.38 86.78 -25.40
C ALA A 480 126.55 88.11 -26.15
N GLU A 481 125.45 88.74 -26.55
CA GLU A 481 125.43 90.06 -27.20
C GLU A 481 125.98 91.15 -26.27
N ARG A 482 125.62 91.11 -24.98
CA ARG A 482 126.18 92.01 -23.96
C ARG A 482 127.68 91.82 -23.81
N GLN A 483 128.17 90.58 -23.68
CA GLN A 483 129.60 90.29 -23.58
C GLN A 483 130.37 90.73 -24.85
N ALA A 484 129.78 90.56 -26.03
CA ALA A 484 130.36 91.06 -27.28
C ALA A 484 130.45 92.59 -27.30
N ARG A 485 129.39 93.28 -26.84
CA ARG A 485 129.40 94.74 -26.67
C ARG A 485 130.43 95.21 -25.64
N GLU A 486 130.55 94.54 -24.50
CA GLU A 486 131.55 94.87 -23.47
C GLU A 486 132.97 94.71 -24.04
N LYS A 487 133.28 93.62 -24.76
CA LYS A 487 134.57 93.44 -25.45
C LYS A 487 134.84 94.50 -26.52
N LEU A 488 133.83 94.87 -27.31
CA LEU A 488 133.96 95.97 -28.28
C LEU A 488 134.21 97.31 -27.58
N HIS A 489 133.56 97.54 -26.44
CA HIS A 489 133.78 98.73 -25.62
C HIS A 489 135.19 98.75 -25.02
N GLU A 490 135.69 97.63 -24.50
CA GLU A 490 137.08 97.49 -24.03
C GLU A 490 138.10 97.78 -25.15
N GLN A 491 137.88 97.23 -26.35
CA GLN A 491 138.71 97.51 -27.52
C GLN A 491 138.65 98.98 -27.93
N ARG A 492 137.45 99.59 -27.90
CA ARG A 492 137.27 101.02 -28.17
C ARG A 492 138.04 101.88 -27.17
N GLU A 493 137.91 101.62 -25.87
CA GLU A 493 138.65 102.35 -24.83
C GLU A 493 140.16 102.21 -25.03
N THR A 494 140.66 101.00 -25.30
CA THR A 494 142.09 100.76 -25.59
C THR A 494 142.57 101.58 -26.79
N LEU A 495 141.80 101.63 -27.87
CA LEU A 495 142.14 102.44 -29.05
C LEU A 495 142.07 103.95 -28.75
N VAL A 496 141.10 104.40 -27.96
CA VAL A 496 141.00 105.81 -27.52
C VAL A 496 142.22 106.19 -26.68
N GLU A 497 142.66 105.33 -25.76
CA GLU A 497 143.88 105.52 -24.98
C GLU A 497 145.14 105.56 -25.87
N GLN A 498 145.25 104.66 -26.86
CA GLN A 498 146.33 104.68 -27.84
C GLN A 498 146.35 105.97 -28.66
N VAL A 499 145.18 106.44 -29.12
CA VAL A 499 145.06 107.73 -29.83
C VAL A 499 145.47 108.88 -28.90
N ALA A 500 145.03 108.90 -27.65
CA ALA A 500 145.41 109.92 -26.67
C ALA A 500 146.92 109.89 -26.36
N GLN A 501 147.54 108.70 -26.33
CA GLN A 501 148.98 108.53 -26.20
C GLN A 501 149.73 109.10 -27.41
N LEU A 502 149.32 108.74 -28.63
CA LEU A 502 149.90 109.27 -29.87
C LEU A 502 149.68 110.78 -30.01
N GLN A 503 148.55 111.31 -29.53
CA GLN A 503 148.30 112.75 -29.45
C GLN A 503 149.29 113.42 -28.49
N ARG A 504 149.48 112.88 -27.28
CA ARG A 504 150.48 113.38 -26.31
C ARG A 504 151.90 113.32 -26.85
N GLU A 505 152.26 112.26 -27.57
CA GLU A 505 153.56 112.15 -28.24
C GLU A 505 153.72 113.16 -29.39
N ASN A 506 152.68 113.39 -30.19
CA ASN A 506 152.66 114.44 -31.21
C ASN A 506 152.80 115.84 -30.61
N GLU A 507 152.07 116.12 -29.53
CA GLU A 507 152.16 117.39 -28.81
C GLU A 507 153.56 117.58 -28.21
N LYS A 508 154.16 116.53 -27.65
CA LYS A 508 155.54 116.56 -27.16
C LYS A 508 156.54 116.80 -28.29
N LEU A 509 156.45 116.08 -29.40
CA LEU A 509 157.31 116.30 -30.57
C LEU A 509 157.15 117.71 -31.16
N LYS A 510 155.91 118.24 -31.19
CA LYS A 510 155.65 119.63 -31.55
C LYS A 510 156.34 120.58 -30.57
N ALA A 511 156.19 120.38 -29.27
CA ALA A 511 156.83 121.20 -28.24
C ALA A 511 158.37 121.13 -28.31
N ASP A 512 158.95 119.95 -28.57
CA ASP A 512 160.38 119.78 -28.76
C ASP A 512 160.85 120.53 -30.04
N SER A 513 160.09 120.44 -31.15
CA SER A 513 160.38 121.18 -32.39
C SER A 513 160.22 122.70 -32.23
N GLU A 514 159.22 123.15 -31.46
CA GLU A 514 159.00 124.55 -31.10
C GLU A 514 160.05 125.03 -30.10
N GLY A 515 160.53 124.17 -29.20
CA GLY A 515 161.62 124.46 -28.27
C GLY A 515 162.93 124.67 -29.02
N VAL A 516 163.23 123.82 -30.00
CA VAL A 516 164.35 124.01 -30.94
C VAL A 516 164.17 125.30 -31.75
N SER A 517 162.95 125.58 -32.24
CA SER A 517 162.65 126.80 -33.00
C SER A 517 162.73 128.08 -32.15
N ARG A 518 162.25 128.04 -30.89
CA ARG A 518 162.34 129.15 -29.93
C ARG A 518 163.78 129.39 -29.50
N ALA A 519 164.55 128.35 -29.22
CA ALA A 519 165.98 128.47 -28.90
C ALA A 519 166.74 129.17 -30.04
N LEU A 520 166.43 128.84 -31.30
CA LEU A 520 166.98 129.51 -32.48
C LEU A 520 166.54 130.98 -32.58
N MET A 521 165.26 131.29 -32.32
CA MET A 521 164.71 132.65 -32.36
C MET A 521 165.24 133.55 -31.24
N GLU A 522 165.51 133.01 -30.05
CA GLU A 522 166.06 133.74 -28.90
C GLU A 522 167.54 134.11 -29.10
N GLU A 523 168.30 133.24 -29.78
CA GLU A 523 169.65 133.56 -30.26
C GLU A 523 169.64 134.75 -31.26
N MET A 524 168.65 134.80 -32.15
CA MET A 524 168.49 135.90 -33.12
C MET A 524 168.04 137.22 -32.46
N ARG A 525 167.23 137.17 -31.39
CA ARG A 525 166.76 138.35 -30.67
C ARG A 525 167.86 139.04 -29.84
N ASN A 526 168.81 138.28 -29.28
CA ASN A 526 169.91 138.84 -28.50
C ASN A 526 170.95 139.63 -29.32
N ARG A 527 170.89 139.60 -30.66
CA ARG A 527 171.76 140.42 -31.52
C ARG A 527 171.23 141.84 -31.79
N HIS A 528 170.00 142.18 -31.41
CA HIS A 528 169.33 143.42 -31.84
C HIS A 528 168.91 144.40 -30.72
N SER A 529 169.41 144.27 -29.48
CA SER A 529 168.94 145.05 -28.32
C SER A 529 169.75 146.30 -27.96
N GLU A 530 170.19 147.13 -28.91
CA GLU A 530 170.86 148.42 -28.62
C GLU A 530 170.44 149.57 -29.58
N MET A 531 169.25 150.18 -29.39
CA MET A 531 168.95 151.65 -29.50
C MET A 531 167.42 151.98 -29.49
N ARG A 532 167.09 153.02 -28.68
CA ARG A 532 165.87 153.82 -28.29
C ARG A 532 164.84 154.30 -29.37
N PRO A 533 163.75 155.11 -29.08
CA PRO A 533 163.30 155.87 -27.84
C PRO A 533 161.75 155.87 -27.46
N PRO A 534 161.32 156.55 -26.35
CA PRO A 534 159.99 156.45 -25.66
C PRO A 534 159.07 157.72 -25.80
N PRO A 535 157.97 157.98 -25.01
CA PRO A 535 156.94 157.18 -24.29
C PRO A 535 155.45 157.62 -24.58
N GLN A 536 154.42 156.93 -24.04
CA GLN A 536 153.35 157.48 -23.14
C GLN A 536 152.13 156.53 -22.88
N PRO A 537 151.31 156.77 -21.82
CA PRO A 537 150.52 155.74 -21.11
C PRO A 537 148.98 155.94 -21.11
N ARG A 538 148.28 154.98 -20.44
CA ARG A 538 146.89 154.94 -19.88
C ARG A 538 146.05 153.81 -20.50
N LYS A 539 145.12 153.10 -19.84
CA LYS A 539 144.46 153.16 -18.51
C LYS A 539 143.71 151.83 -18.29
N CYS A 540 143.39 151.52 -17.02
CA CYS A 540 142.55 150.42 -16.53
C CYS A 540 141.07 150.49 -16.98
N TRP A 541 140.33 149.37 -16.88
CA TRP A 541 139.07 149.19 -16.11
C TRP A 541 138.80 147.68 -15.86
N HIS A 542 138.14 147.42 -14.72
CA HIS A 542 137.70 146.18 -14.03
C HIS A 542 138.16 144.79 -14.49
#